data_AF-B5CP51-F1
#
_entry.id   AF-B5CP51-F1
#
_cell.length_a   1.000
_cell.length_b   1.000
_cell.length_c   1.000
_cell.angle_alpha   90.00
_cell.angle_beta   90.00
_cell.angle_gamma   90.00
#
_symmetry.space_group_name_H-M   'P 1'
#
loop_
_entity.id
_entity.type
_entity.pdbx_description
1 polymer ?
#
loop_
_entity_poly.entity_id
_entity_poly.type
_entity_poly.pdbx_seq_one_letter_code
_entity_poly.pdbx_strand_id
1 'polypeptide(L)' 'MTLIPKRLIIIFVLIIAGIVLGRLAVRGFMNLLLGGTLFGGNIL' A
#
# COMPACT_ATOMS: atom_id res chain seq x y z
N MET A 1 -20.23 -24.53 8.14
CA MET A 1 -18.89 -24.06 7.74
C MET A 1 -19.01 -22.89 6.75
N THR A 2 -19.28 -21.68 7.24
CA THR A 2 -19.38 -20.44 6.43
C THR A 2 -18.13 -19.56 6.55
N LEU A 3 -16.98 -20.16 6.89
CA LEU A 3 -15.72 -19.47 7.18
C LEU A 3 -14.95 -19.05 5.92
N ILE A 4 -15.23 -19.70 4.78
CA ILE A 4 -14.60 -19.42 3.49
C ILE A 4 -14.82 -17.97 3.03
N PRO A 5 -16.05 -17.41 3.02
CA PRO A 5 -16.25 -16.01 2.62
C PRO A 5 -15.54 -15.02 3.54
N LYS A 6 -15.50 -15.27 4.85
CA LYS A 6 -14.83 -14.37 5.81
C LYS A 6 -13.31 -14.32 5.60
N ARG A 7 -12.67 -15.46 5.32
CA ARG A 7 -11.24 -15.49 4.97
C ARG A 7 -10.94 -14.79 3.65
N LEU A 8 -11.83 -14.95 2.66
CA LEU A 8 -11.66 -14.32 1.34
C LEU A 8 -11.65 -12.79 1.44
N ILE A 9 -12.54 -12.23 2.25
CA ILE A 9 -12.63 -10.77 2.49
C ILE A 9 -11.34 -10.25 3.13
N ILE A 10 -10.81 -10.95 4.13
CA ILE A 10 -9.57 -10.54 4.81
C ILE A 10 -8.39 -10.54 3.83
N ILE A 11 -8.27 -11.59 3.01
CA ILE A 11 -7.21 -11.69 1.99
C ILE A 11 -7.35 -10.57 0.96
N PHE A 12 -8.58 -10.28 0.51
CA PHE A 12 -8.83 -9.21 -0.45
C PHE A 12 -8.44 -7.83 0.09
N VAL A 13 -8.81 -7.53 1.34
CA VAL A 13 -8.42 -6.29 2.03
C VAL A 13 -6.90 -6.20 2.18
N LEU A 14 -6.24 -7.31 2.54
CA LEU A 14 -4.78 -7.36 2.71
C LEU A 14 -4.05 -7.08 1.38
N ILE A 15 -4.54 -7.62 0.26
CA ILE A 15 -3.98 -7.37 -1.07
C ILE A 15 -4.09 -5.89 -1.43
N ILE A 16 -5.27 -5.29 -1.25
CA ILE A 16 -5.47 -3.87 -1.55
C ILE A 16 -4.59 -2.99 -0.66
N ALA A 17 -4.55 -3.26 0.64
CA ALA A 17 -3.69 -2.55 1.58
C ALA A 17 -2.21 -2.68 1.21
N GLY A 18 -1.77 -3.87 0.81
CA GLY A 18 -0.41 -4.14 0.36
C GLY A 18 -0.04 -3.37 -0.91
N ILE A 19 -0.95 -3.26 -1.89
CA ILE A 19 -0.72 -2.48 -3.11
C ILE A 19 -0.58 -0.98 -2.80
N VAL A 20 -1.48 -0.45 -1.96
CA VAL A 20 -1.46 0.97 -1.58
C VAL A 20 -0.20 1.31 -0.79
N LEU A 21 0.13 0.50 0.23
CA LEU A 21 1.33 0.69 1.04
C LEU A 21 2.61 0.47 0.24
N GLY A 22 2.67 -0.54 -0.63
CA GLY A 22 3.82 -0.80 -1.48
C GLY A 22 4.12 0.37 -2.41
N ARG A 23 3.08 0.95 -3.04
CA ARG A 23 3.24 2.13 -3.89
C ARG A 23 3.76 3.34 -3.12
N LEU A 24 3.23 3.58 -1.93
CA LEU A 24 3.67 4.67 -1.06
C LEU A 24 5.10 4.45 -0.55
N ALA A 25 5.45 3.22 -0.18
CA ALA A 25 6.79 2.85 0.28
C ALA A 25 7.82 2.99 -0.84
N VAL A 26 7.52 2.55 -2.06
CA VAL A 26 8.40 2.74 -3.23
C VAL A 26 8.59 4.23 -3.53
N ARG A 27 7.51 5.02 -3.54
CA ARG A 27 7.62 6.47 -3.71
C ARG A 27 8.44 7.13 -2.60
N GLY A 28 8.15 6.82 -1.34
CA GLY A 28 8.87 7.37 -0.19
C GLY A 28 10.35 6.99 -0.21
N PHE A 29 10.66 5.73 -0.56
CA PHE A 29 12.02 5.23 -0.67
C PHE A 29 12.80 5.88 -1.82
N MET A 30 12.21 5.94 -3.02
CA MET A 30 12.83 6.64 -4.15
C MET A 30 13.01 8.13 -3.85
N ASN A 31 12.04 8.76 -3.18
CA ASN A 31 12.12 10.15 -2.79
C ASN A 31 13.20 10.40 -1.73
N LEU A 32 13.39 9.47 -0.77
CA LEU A 32 14.48 9.51 0.21
C LEU A 32 15.86 9.40 -0.49
N LEU A 33 16.00 8.46 -1.42
CA LEU A 33 17.25 8.22 -2.14
C LEU A 33 17.63 9.36 -3.08
N LEU A 34 16.64 9.99 -3.73
CA LEU A 34 16.86 11.07 -4.70
C LEU A 34 16.88 12.46 -4.05
N GLY A 35 16.84 12.55 -2.72
CA GLY A 35 16.87 13.81 -1.97
C GLY A 35 15.64 14.70 -2.19
N GLY A 36 14.52 14.12 -2.65
CA GLY A 36 13.27 14.84 -2.90
C GLY A 36 12.45 15.07 -1.63
N THR A 37 11.39 15.87 -1.71
CA THR A 37 10.49 16.12 -0.57
C THR A 37 9.48 14.98 -0.38
N LEU A 38 9.46 14.35 0.81
CA LEU A 38 8.62 13.17 1.13
C LEU A 38 7.10 13.41 0.90
N PHE A 39 6.68 14.68 0.83
CA PHE A 39 5.29 15.13 0.74
C PHE A 39 5.04 16.20 -0.36
N GLY A 40 5.82 16.20 -1.44
CA GLY A 40 5.81 17.24 -2.49
C GLY A 40 4.57 17.35 -3.40
N GLY A 41 3.41 16.78 -3.04
CA GLY A 41 2.13 17.16 -3.66
C GLY A 41 1.34 16.11 -4.44
N ASN A 42 1.59 14.80 -4.29
CA ASN A 42 0.63 13.78 -4.77
C ASN A 42 0.71 12.47 -3.98
N ILE A 43 -0.07 12.37 -2.91
CA ILE A 43 -0.18 11.15 -2.07
C ILE A 43 -1.09 10.09 -2.75
N LEU A 44 -1.67 10.43 -3.89
CA LEU A 44 -2.48 9.55 -4.74
C LEU A 44 -1.81 9.27 -6.09
#